data_AF-A0A1Y4CSI7-F1
#
_entry.id   AF-A0A1Y4CSI7-F1
#
_cell.length_a   1.000
_cell.length_b   1.000
_cell.length_c   1.000
_cell.angle_alpha   90.00
_cell.angle_beta   90.00
_cell.angle_gamma   90.00
#
_symmetry.space_group_name_H-M   'P 1'
#
loop_
_entity.id
_entity.type
_entity.pdbx_description
1 polymer ?
#
loop_
_entity_poly.entity_id
_entity_poly.type
_entity_poly.pdbx_seq_one_letter_code
_entity_poly.pdbx_strand_id
1 'polypeptide(L)'
;MEVTIKKLTAFRLDSNLLDMLKSAAKREHRSLNNFVECLLMDAMYTEPNEETKAAIEEARAGKNLKKVDTSSFENFIKSCSE
;
A
#
# COMPACT_ATOMS: atom_id res chain seq x y z
N MET A 1 11.69 9.43 14.74
CA MET A 1 12.01 8.53 13.62
C MET A 1 12.16 7.14 14.21
N GLU A 2 11.19 6.25 13.98
CA GLU A 2 11.36 4.84 14.33
C GLU A 2 12.57 4.30 13.56
N VAL A 3 13.55 3.76 14.29
CA VAL A 3 14.71 3.13 13.68
C VAL A 3 14.27 1.73 13.25
N THR A 4 14.10 1.52 11.95
CA THR A 4 13.79 0.19 11.41
C THR A 4 15.01 -0.72 11.58
N ILE A 5 14.89 -1.74 12.44
CA ILE A 5 15.96 -2.72 12.66
C ILE A 5 16.00 -3.69 11.48
N LYS A 6 17.01 -3.56 10.61
CA LYS A 6 17.21 -4.48 9.48
C LYS A 6 17.96 -5.72 9.93
N LYS A 7 17.47 -6.90 9.51
CA LYS A 7 18.14 -8.18 9.72
C LYS A 7 18.69 -8.73 8.41
N LEU A 8 19.96 -9.12 8.39
CA LEU A 8 20.56 -9.78 7.23
C LEU A 8 19.89 -11.13 7.00
N THR A 9 19.33 -11.32 5.81
CA THR A 9 18.69 -12.57 5.38
C THR A 9 19.22 -12.95 4.01
N ALA A 10 19.60 -14.21 3.81
CA ALA A 10 20.11 -14.70 2.54
C ALA A 10 19.06 -15.59 1.86
N PHE A 11 18.74 -15.29 0.60
CA PHE A 11 17.85 -16.09 -0.23
C PHE A 11 18.61 -16.69 -1.40
N ARG A 12 18.24 -17.91 -1.79
CA ARG A 12 18.63 -18.47 -3.08
C ARG A 12 17.51 -18.20 -4.06
N LEU A 13 17.81 -17.42 -5.09
CA LEU A 13 16.89 -17.08 -6.15
C LEU A 13 17.38 -17.71 -7.46
N ASP A 14 16.44 -18.02 -8.35
CA ASP A 14 16.77 -18.38 -9.73
C ASP A 14 17.60 -17.26 -10.38
N SER A 15 18.55 -17.64 -11.25
CA SER A 15 19.45 -16.68 -11.88
C SER A 15 18.71 -15.67 -12.75
N ASN A 16 17.71 -16.12 -13.52
CA ASN A 16 16.93 -15.24 -14.38
C ASN A 16 16.09 -14.27 -13.54
N LEU A 17 15.52 -14.76 -12.44
CA LEU A 17 14.79 -13.90 -11.49
C LEU A 17 15.71 -12.82 -10.91
N LEU A 18 16.92 -13.17 -10.50
CA LEU A 18 17.88 -12.21 -9.95
C LEU A 18 18.23 -11.11 -10.96
N ASP A 19 18.39 -11.45 -12.23
CA ASP A 19 18.73 -10.48 -13.28
C ASP A 19 17.55 -9.56 -13.64
N MET A 20 16.32 -10.09 -13.62
CA MET A 20 15.10 -9.28 -13.74
C MET A 20 14.97 -8.30 -12.58
N LEU A 21 15.19 -8.75 -11.34
CA LEU A 21 15.13 -7.89 -10.15
C LEU A 21 16.17 -6.78 -10.19
N LYS A 22 17.41 -7.07 -10.61
CA LYS A 22 18.46 -6.04 -10.78
C LYS A 22 18.07 -5.01 -11.83
N SER A 23 17.51 -5.44 -12.96
CA SER A 23 17.09 -4.55 -14.04
C SER A 23 15.94 -3.64 -13.60
N ALA A 24 14.98 -4.18 -12.85
CA ALA A 24 13.88 -3.41 -12.27
C ALA A 24 14.38 -2.41 -11.22
N ALA A 25 15.24 -2.84 -10.29
CA ALA A 25 15.83 -1.97 -9.28
C ALA A 25 16.58 -0.77 -9.91
N LYS A 26 17.33 -1.01 -10.99
CA LYS A 26 18.05 0.04 -11.73
C LYS A 26 17.08 1.05 -12.37
N ARG A 27 15.97 0.58 -12.96
CA ARG A 27 14.95 1.44 -13.56
C ARG A 27 14.28 2.34 -12.51
N GLU A 28 14.10 1.85 -11.30
CA GLU A 28 13.54 2.60 -10.17
C GLU A 28 14.58 3.45 -9.41
N HIS A 29 15.84 3.48 -9.87
CA HIS A 29 16.95 4.17 -9.20
C HIS A 29 17.15 3.72 -7.72
N ARG A 30 16.94 2.43 -7.45
CA ARG A 30 17.05 1.83 -6.11
C ARG A 30 18.13 0.76 -6.04
N SER A 31 18.64 0.50 -4.83
CA SER A 31 19.46 -0.68 -4.61
C SER A 31 18.62 -1.95 -4.69
N LEU A 32 19.23 -3.08 -5.08
CA LEU A 32 18.53 -4.37 -5.17
C LEU A 32 17.86 -4.73 -3.83
N ASN A 33 18.56 -4.54 -2.72
CA ASN A 33 18.01 -4.84 -1.39
C ASN A 33 16.81 -3.95 -1.06
N ASN A 34 16.86 -2.64 -1.33
CA ASN A 34 15.73 -1.76 -1.09
C ASN A 34 14.54 -2.10 -2.00
N PHE A 35 14.81 -2.43 -3.27
CA PHE A 35 13.77 -2.82 -4.21
C PHE A 35 13.05 -4.11 -3.78
N VAL A 36 13.81 -5.14 -3.41
CA VAL A 36 13.25 -6.42 -2.93
C VAL A 36 12.52 -6.24 -1.60
N GLU A 37 13.03 -5.43 -0.68
CA GLU A 37 12.36 -5.11 0.59
C GLU A 37 10.99 -4.47 0.35
N CYS A 38 10.89 -3.46 -0.53
CA CYS A 38 9.61 -2.85 -0.88
C CYS A 38 8.66 -3.86 -1.53
N LEU A 39 9.15 -4.65 -2.49
CA LEU A 39 8.32 -5.65 -3.18
C LEU A 39 7.75 -6.70 -2.21
N LEU A 40 8.58 -7.19 -1.28
CA LEU A 40 8.13 -8.13 -0.25
C LEU A 40 7.15 -7.47 0.72
N MET A 41 7.37 -6.21 1.08
CA MET A 41 6.44 -5.47 1.92
C MET A 41 5.09 -5.31 1.21
N ASP A 42 5.08 -4.89 -0.05
CA ASP A 42 3.86 -4.72 -0.84
C ASP A 42 3.10 -6.06 -1.00
N ALA A 43 3.83 -7.16 -1.15
CA ALA A 43 3.23 -8.50 -1.26
C ALA A 43 2.67 -9.03 0.07
N MET A 44 3.26 -8.64 1.21
CA MET A 44 2.90 -9.15 2.53
C MET A 44 2.00 -8.24 3.33
N TYR A 45 2.01 -6.94 3.03
CA TYR A 45 1.23 -5.95 3.75
C TYR A 45 -0.20 -5.96 3.23
N THR A 46 -1.04 -6.77 3.86
CA THR A 46 -2.48 -6.86 3.57
C THR A 46 -3.33 -6.03 4.53
N GLU A 47 -2.73 -5.47 5.58
CA GLU A 47 -3.45 -4.69 6.58
C GLU A 47 -3.57 -3.23 6.13
N PRO A 48 -4.74 -2.56 6.27
CA PRO A 48 -4.84 -1.13 6.00
C PRO A 48 -3.87 -0.35 6.88
N ASN A 49 -3.32 0.77 6.39
CA ASN A 49 -2.48 1.64 7.22
C ASN A 49 -3.29 2.24 8.40
N GLU A 50 -2.62 2.80 9.40
CA GLU A 50 -3.29 3.33 10.60
C GLU A 50 -4.36 4.39 10.29
N GLU A 51 -4.13 5.23 9.28
CA GLU A 51 -5.11 6.22 8.80
C GLU A 51 -6.38 5.54 8.26
N THR A 52 -6.22 4.49 7.45
CA THR A 52 -7.34 3.73 6.88
C THR A 52 -8.08 2.95 7.96
N LYS A 53 -7.36 2.36 8.92
CA LYS A 53 -7.99 1.71 10.09
C LYS A 53 -8.82 2.70 10.89
N ALA A 54 -8.29 3.89 11.17
CA ALA A 54 -9.00 4.94 11.89
C ALA A 54 -10.28 5.37 11.16
N ALA A 55 -10.22 5.57 9.84
CA ALA A 55 -11.39 5.89 9.02
C ALA A 55 -12.45 4.78 9.03
N ILE A 56 -12.05 3.50 9.00
CA ILE A 56 -12.96 2.35 9.11
C ILE A 56 -13.66 2.34 10.48
N GLU A 57 -12.91 2.54 11.57
CA GLU A 57 -13.48 2.56 12.91
C GLU A 57 -14.38 3.78 13.16
N GLU A 58 -14.03 4.93 12.60
CA GLU A 58 -14.87 6.13 12.62
C GLU A 58 -16.22 5.90 11.91
N ALA A 59 -16.18 5.29 10.72
CA ALA A 59 -17.37 4.94 9.97
C ALA A 59 -18.23 3.90 10.71
N ARG A 60 -17.62 2.87 11.32
CA ARG A 60 -18.31 1.87 12.16
C ARG A 60 -18.94 2.49 13.40
N ALA A 61 -18.30 3.50 13.98
CA ALA A 61 -18.82 4.26 15.11
C ALA A 61 -19.92 5.26 14.72
N GLY A 62 -20.26 5.36 13.43
CA GLY A 62 -21.30 6.25 12.92
C GLY A 62 -20.91 7.74 12.92
N LYS A 63 -19.62 8.05 13.03
CA LYS A 63 -19.12 9.43 13.03
C LYS A 63 -18.89 9.92 11.61
N ASN A 64 -19.16 11.22 11.38
CA ASN A 64 -18.96 11.91 10.10
C ASN A 64 -19.58 11.21 8.86
N LEU A 65 -20.64 10.42 9.06
CA LEU A 65 -21.36 9.79 7.96
C LEU A 65 -22.24 10.81 7.22
N LYS A 66 -22.15 10.81 5.88
CA LYS A 66 -23.06 11.55 5.00
C LYS A 66 -24.01 10.58 4.29
N LYS A 67 -25.21 11.06 3.96
CA LYS A 67 -26.15 10.29 3.14
C LYS A 67 -25.71 10.36 1.69
N VAL A 68 -25.54 9.19 1.08
CA VAL A 68 -25.27 9.06 -0.35
C VAL A 68 -26.60 9.02 -1.10
N ASP A 69 -26.75 9.88 -2.11
CA ASP A 69 -27.90 9.88 -2.99
C ASP A 69 -27.63 8.96 -4.19
N THR A 70 -28.43 7.92 -4.35
CA THR A 70 -28.29 6.94 -5.45
C THR A 70 -29.36 7.07 -6.53
N SER A 71 -30.14 8.15 -6.50
CA SER A 71 -31.25 8.40 -7.44
C SER A 71 -30.81 8.63 -8.89
N SER A 72 -29.62 9.21 -9.09
CA SER A 72 -29.00 9.38 -10.40
C SER A 72 -27.48 9.46 -10.27
N PHE A 73 -26.76 9.24 -11.38
CA PHE A 73 -25.30 9.38 -11.40
C PHE A 73 -24.85 10.79 -11.01
N GLU A 74 -25.55 11.83 -11.48
CA GLU A 74 -25.22 13.22 -11.16
C GLU A 74 -25.41 13.53 -9.66
N ASN A 75 -26.51 13.05 -9.06
CA ASN A 75 -26.77 13.23 -7.64
C ASN A 75 -25.80 12.45 -6.76
N PHE A 76 -25.40 11.25 -7.20
CA PHE A 76 -24.37 10.44 -6.53
C PHE A 76 -23.05 11.19 -6.44
N ILE A 77 -22.55 11.70 -7.58
CA ILE A 77 -21.30 12.46 -7.61
C ILE A 77 -21.38 13.69 -6.72
N LYS A 78 -22.49 14.46 -6.77
CA LYS A 78 -22.70 15.61 -5.89
C LYS A 78 -22.65 15.21 -4.41
N SER A 79 -23.33 14.12 -4.03
CA SER A 79 -23.37 13.64 -2.64
C SER A 79 -22.02 13.14 -2.10
N CYS A 80 -21.08 12.76 -2.97
CA CYS A 80 -19.73 12.34 -2.59
C CYS A 80 -18.69 13.47 -2.60
N SER A 81 -18.97 14.58 -3.30
CA SER A 81 -18.02 15.68 -3.53
C SER A 81 -18.17 16.85 -2.56
N GLU A 82 -19.34 16.96 -1.91
CA GLU A 82 -19.70 17.98 -0.90
C GLU A 82 -19.59 17.42 0.52
#